data_AF-A0RNI5-F1
#
_entry.id   AF-A0RNI5-F1
#
_cell.length_a   1.000
_cell.length_b   1.000
_cell.length_c   1.000
_cell.angle_alpha   90.00
_cell.angle_beta   90.00
_cell.angle_gamma   90.00
#
_symmetry.space_group_name_H-M   'P 1'
#
loop_
_entity.id
_entity.type
_entity.pdbx_description
1 polymer ?
#
loop_
_entity_poly.entity_id
_entity_poly.type
_entity_poly.pdbx_seq_one_letter_code
_entity_poly.pdbx_strand_id
1 'polypeptide(L)'
;MLNCKTDAQNEDTYNIINVKLQDGCSKQGSPTRITFDELGRPYKGNVTSNTRHSQDLITKICTIKLTHTNNDCIFIKVTPITGFAYVEQPAKKADCK
;
A
#
# COMPACT_ATOMS: atom_id res chain seq x y z
N MET A 1 -3.38 -30.95 7.45
CA MET A 1 -2.31 -30.15 6.82
C MET A 1 -2.87 -29.62 5.52
N LEU A 2 -3.07 -28.30 5.39
CA LEU A 2 -3.43 -27.71 4.10
C LEU A 2 -2.16 -27.64 3.25
N ASN A 3 -2.12 -28.40 2.17
CA ASN A 3 -1.09 -28.30 1.15
C ASN A 3 -1.44 -27.14 0.21
N CYS A 4 -0.72 -26.04 0.31
CA CYS A 4 -0.67 -25.06 -0.77
C CYS A 4 0.21 -25.65 -1.89
N LYS A 5 -0.42 -26.08 -2.98
CA LYS A 5 0.30 -26.42 -4.22
C LYS A 5 1.04 -25.17 -4.70
N THR A 6 2.33 -25.32 -4.97
CA THR A 6 3.11 -24.36 -5.74
C THR A 6 2.87 -24.65 -7.22
N ASP A 7 1.84 -24.04 -7.79
CA ASP A 7 1.64 -24.07 -9.24
C ASP A 7 2.73 -23.22 -9.92
N ALA A 8 3.23 -23.75 -11.02
CA ALA A 8 4.42 -23.28 -11.72
C ALA A 8 4.33 -21.83 -12.19
N GLN A 9 5.48 -21.18 -12.16
CA GLN A 9 5.82 -19.83 -12.61
C GLN A 9 5.47 -19.60 -14.10
N ASN A 10 4.22 -19.32 -14.40
CA ASN A 10 3.92 -18.27 -15.36
C ASN A 10 3.66 -17.04 -14.51
N GLU A 11 4.51 -16.02 -14.63
CA GLU A 11 4.24 -14.73 -14.01
C GLU A 11 2.99 -14.16 -14.68
N ASP A 12 1.80 -14.53 -14.17
CA ASP A 12 0.56 -13.84 -14.46
C ASP A 12 0.72 -12.42 -13.90
N THR A 13 1.34 -11.57 -14.71
CA THR A 13 1.50 -10.17 -14.37
C THR A 13 0.09 -9.58 -14.29
N TYR A 14 -0.21 -8.93 -13.17
CA TYR A 14 -1.51 -8.29 -12.95
C TYR A 14 -1.73 -7.06 -13.85
N ASN A 15 -0.90 -6.86 -14.90
CA ASN A 15 -0.97 -5.72 -15.82
C ASN A 15 -1.04 -4.37 -15.09
N ILE A 16 -0.34 -4.25 -13.96
CA ILE A 16 -0.26 -3.01 -13.18
C ILE A 16 0.91 -2.18 -13.71
N ILE A 17 0.63 -0.98 -14.21
CA ILE A 17 1.63 -0.07 -14.81
C ILE A 17 2.15 0.95 -13.82
N ASN A 18 1.43 1.20 -12.71
CA ASN A 18 1.81 2.23 -11.75
C ASN A 18 1.25 1.93 -10.35
N VAL A 19 2.07 2.21 -9.33
CA VAL A 19 1.74 2.10 -7.91
C VAL A 19 2.08 3.43 -7.25
N LYS A 20 1.08 4.08 -6.64
CA LYS A 20 1.27 5.36 -5.93
C LYS A 20 0.86 5.24 -4.48
N LEU A 21 1.74 5.69 -3.59
CA LEU A 21 1.45 5.91 -2.18
C LEU A 21 0.97 7.35 -1.99
N GLN A 22 -0.22 7.51 -1.43
CA GLN A 22 -0.89 8.80 -1.26
C GLN A 22 -1.35 8.99 0.19
N ASP A 23 -1.81 10.21 0.50
CA ASP A 23 -2.36 10.61 1.79
C ASP A 23 -1.41 10.30 2.96
N GLY A 24 -1.85 9.52 3.94
CA GLY A 24 -1.10 9.20 5.15
C GLY A 24 0.25 8.50 4.90
N CYS A 25 0.45 7.88 3.74
CA CYS A 25 1.72 7.27 3.38
C CYS A 25 2.73 8.22 2.73
N SER A 26 2.33 9.45 2.38
CA SER A 26 3.22 10.39 1.72
C SER A 26 4.12 11.12 2.72
N LYS A 27 5.42 10.82 2.73
CA LYS A 27 6.46 11.73 3.27
C LYS A 27 6.90 12.69 2.17
N GLN A 28 7.55 13.80 2.52
CA GLN A 28 8.14 14.73 1.56
C GLN A 28 9.24 13.98 0.75
N GLY A 29 9.10 13.95 -0.58
CA GLY A 29 9.87 13.07 -1.47
C GLY A 29 9.15 11.74 -1.72
N SER A 30 8.98 11.35 -2.99
CA SER A 30 8.15 10.21 -3.44
C SER A 30 8.43 8.92 -2.65
N PRO A 31 7.62 8.57 -1.66
CA PRO A 31 7.88 7.39 -0.86
C PRO A 31 7.50 6.15 -1.67
N THR A 32 8.41 5.18 -1.70
CA THR A 32 8.24 3.91 -2.41
C THR A 32 7.87 2.76 -1.47
N ARG A 33 7.76 3.01 -0.16
CA ARG A 33 7.61 1.97 0.87
C ARG A 33 6.69 2.40 2.01
N ILE A 34 5.99 1.41 2.57
CA ILE A 34 5.26 1.46 3.84
C ILE A 34 5.92 0.42 4.74
N THR A 35 6.36 0.82 5.93
CA THR A 35 6.94 -0.09 6.92
C THR A 35 5.96 -0.26 8.07
N PHE A 36 5.93 -1.45 8.67
CA PHE A 36 5.09 -1.76 9.83
C PHE A 36 5.97 -2.13 11.01
N ASP A 37 5.52 -1.82 12.21
CA ASP A 37 6.16 -2.26 13.44
C ASP A 37 5.67 -3.63 13.92
N GLU A 38 6.19 -4.07 15.05
CA GLU A 38 5.84 -5.33 15.69
C GLU A 38 4.36 -5.43 16.12
N LEU A 39 3.65 -4.30 16.23
CA LEU A 39 2.23 -4.22 16.55
C LEU A 39 1.35 -4.03 15.31
N GLY A 40 1.95 -4.00 14.11
CA GLY A 40 1.24 -3.76 12.85
C GLY A 40 0.94 -2.29 12.59
N ARG A 41 1.53 -1.34 13.31
CA ARG A 41 1.35 0.09 13.04
C ARG A 41 2.16 0.55 11.83
N PRO A 42 1.54 1.23 10.86
CA PRO A 42 2.26 1.72 9.68
C PRO A 42 3.02 3.03 9.91
N TYR A 43 4.22 3.10 9.33
CA TYR A 43 5.10 4.27 9.24
C TYR A 43 5.16 4.84 7.82
N LYS A 44 5.37 6.15 7.70
CA LYS A 44 5.61 6.84 6.43
C LYS A 44 7.07 6.72 5.99
N GLY A 45 7.28 6.28 4.76
CA GLY A 45 8.59 6.26 4.10
C GLY A 45 9.54 5.16 4.58
N ASN A 46 10.82 5.31 4.25
CA ASN A 46 11.84 4.34 4.59
C ASN A 46 12.44 4.64 5.97
N VAL A 47 12.04 3.86 6.98
CA VAL A 47 12.56 4.02 8.34
C VAL A 47 13.98 3.46 8.40
N THR A 48 14.98 4.34 8.44
CA THR A 48 16.41 3.97 8.46
C THR A 48 16.99 3.84 9.86
N SER A 49 16.28 4.29 10.91
CA SER A 49 16.73 4.16 12.29
C SER A 49 15.56 4.03 13.28
N ASN A 50 15.78 3.28 14.35
CA ASN A 50 14.78 3.04 15.39
C ASN A 50 14.44 4.26 16.26
N THR A 51 15.23 5.34 16.14
CA THR A 51 15.14 6.53 16.98
C THR A 51 13.98 7.46 16.64
N ARG A 52 13.28 7.28 15.50
CA ARG A 52 12.20 8.20 15.05
C ARG A 52 10.85 7.53 14.77
N HIS A 53 10.67 6.28 15.19
CA HIS A 53 9.46 5.49 14.95
C HIS A 53 8.17 6.25 15.27
N SER A 54 8.07 6.90 16.43
CA SER A 54 6.86 7.63 16.82
C SER A 54 6.53 8.84 15.95
N GLN A 55 7.52 9.50 15.35
CA GLN A 55 7.32 10.68 14.48
C GLN A 55 6.90 10.30 13.06
N ASP A 56 7.21 9.06 12.67
CA ASP A 56 6.93 8.55 11.34
C ASP A 56 5.64 7.72 11.28
N LEU A 57 4.95 7.49 12.40
CA LEU A 57 3.62 6.89 12.40
C LEU A 57 2.67 7.68 11.49
N ILE A 58 1.92 6.98 10.64
CA ILE A 58 0.85 7.62 9.88
C ILE A 58 -0.29 7.97 10.83
N THR A 59 -0.80 9.20 10.73
CA THR A 59 -1.94 9.69 11.54
C THR A 59 -3.22 9.81 10.73
N LYS A 60 -3.13 9.56 9.42
CA LYS A 60 -4.23 9.59 8.46
C LYS A 60 -4.25 8.28 7.68
N ILE A 61 -5.40 7.96 7.09
CA ILE A 61 -5.51 6.81 6.19
C ILE A 61 -4.45 6.95 5.09
N CYS A 62 -3.71 5.87 4.88
CA CYS A 62 -2.83 5.74 3.75
C CYS A 62 -3.59 5.11 2.58
N THR A 63 -3.42 5.68 1.39
CA THR A 63 -4.03 5.17 0.17
C THR A 63 -2.94 4.64 -0.76
N ILE A 64 -3.07 3.39 -1.19
CA ILE A 64 -2.26 2.78 -2.25
C ILE A 64 -3.13 2.73 -3.50
N LYS A 65 -2.77 3.49 -4.53
CA LYS A 65 -3.43 3.48 -5.83
C LYS A 65 -2.66 2.56 -6.77
N LEU A 66 -3.30 1.50 -7.23
CA LEU A 66 -2.78 0.65 -8.31
C LEU A 66 -3.46 1.07 -9.62
N THR A 67 -2.70 1.21 -10.70
CA THR A 67 -3.22 1.55 -12.03
C THR A 67 -2.93 0.41 -12.99
N HIS A 68 -3.98 -0.11 -13.61
CA HIS A 68 -3.91 -1.17 -14.62
C HIS A 68 -3.61 -0.59 -16.02
N THR A 69 -3.11 -1.41 -16.95
CA THR A 69 -2.79 -1.02 -18.34
C THR A 69 -3.97 -0.39 -19.09
N ASN A 70 -5.21 -0.73 -18.73
CA ASN A 70 -6.44 -0.17 -19.32
C ASN A 70 -6.91 1.15 -18.65
N ASN A 71 -6.07 1.75 -17.80
CA ASN A 71 -6.31 2.93 -16.98
C ASN A 71 -7.39 2.78 -15.90
N ASP A 72 -7.87 1.57 -15.61
CA ASP A 72 -8.64 1.33 -14.40
C ASP A 72 -7.70 1.31 -13.19
N CYS A 73 -8.26 1.51 -12.01
CA CYS A 73 -7.49 1.58 -10.79
C CYS A 73 -8.25 0.93 -9.64
N ILE A 74 -7.48 0.54 -8.62
CA ILE A 74 -8.03 0.16 -7.33
C ILE A 74 -7.32 0.93 -6.23
N PHE A 75 -8.05 1.17 -5.15
CA PHE A 75 -7.55 1.83 -3.97
C PHE A 75 -7.52 0.83 -2.81
N ILE A 76 -6.33 0.63 -2.28
CA ILE A 76 -6.14 -0.10 -1.03
C ILE A 76 -5.94 0.93 0.06
N LYS A 77 -6.77 0.87 1.10
CA LYS A 77 -6.70 1.76 2.25
C LYS A 77 -6.02 1.04 3.40
N VAL A 78 -5.10 1.72 4.08
CA VAL A 78 -4.42 1.24 5.28
C VAL A 78 -4.76 2.19 6.43
N THR A 79 -5.38 1.67 7.48
CA THR A 79 -5.78 2.48 8.63
C THR A 79 -4.59 2.83 9.53
N PRO A 80 -4.62 4.01 10.18
CA PRO A 80 -3.71 4.28 11.29
C PRO A 80 -3.86 3.24 12.41
N ILE A 81 -2.84 3.13 13.27
CA ILE A 81 -2.85 2.38 14.55
C ILE A 81 -2.89 0.84 14.41
N THR A 82 -3.66 0.28 13.50
CA THR A 82 -3.76 -1.19 13.36
C THR A 82 -3.13 -1.72 12.09
N GLY A 83 -2.86 -0.84 11.11
CA GLY A 83 -2.40 -1.26 9.79
C GLY A 83 -3.43 -2.09 9.02
N PHE A 84 -4.70 -2.09 9.45
CA PHE A 84 -5.74 -2.83 8.77
C PHE A 84 -5.87 -2.34 7.34
N ALA A 85 -5.70 -3.28 6.40
CA ALA A 85 -5.68 -3.01 4.97
C ALA A 85 -6.92 -3.60 4.31
N TYR A 86 -7.60 -2.80 3.49
CA TYR A 86 -8.78 -3.25 2.74
C TYR A 86 -8.82 -2.62 1.36
N VAL A 87 -9.43 -3.35 0.42
CA VAL A 87 -9.77 -2.82 -0.90
C VAL A 87 -11.06 -2.02 -0.74
N GLU A 88 -11.00 -0.72 -1.02
CA GLU A 88 -12.21 0.09 -1.12
C GLU A 88 -13.04 -0.40 -2.31
N GLN A 89 -14.38 -0.28 -2.25
CA GLN A 89 -15.28 -0.70 -3.34
C GLN A 89 -14.74 -0.31 -4.72
N PRO A 90 -15.06 -1.07 -5.79
CA PRO A 90 -14.46 -0.86 -7.11
C PRO A 90 -14.51 0.62 -7.51
N ALA A 91 -13.33 1.19 -7.71
CA ALA A 91 -13.17 2.60 -8.05
C ALA A 91 -13.90 2.89 -9.36
N LYS A 92 -14.53 4.06 -9.47
CA LYS A 92 -15.04 4.51 -10.77
C LYS A 92 -13.85 4.96 -11.60
N LYS A 93 -13.90 4.77 -12.91
CA LYS A 93 -12.84 5.21 -13.84
C LYS A 93 -12.51 6.71 -13.72
N ALA A 94 -13.48 7.52 -13.29
CA ALA A 94 -13.26 8.94 -13.01
C ALA A 94 -12.28 9.20 -11.86
N ASP A 95 -12.24 8.32 -10.87
CA ASP A 95 -11.37 8.42 -9.68
C ASP A 95 -9.92 8.03 -10.03
N CYS A 96 -9.71 7.39 -11.19
CA CYS A 96 -8.41 6.91 -11.65
C CYS A 96 -7.53 7.99 -12.29
N LYS A 97 -8.07 9.21 -12.51
CA LYS A 97 -7.29 10.35 -12.99
C LYS A 97 -6.27 10.86 -11.96
#